data_AF-A0A3B9LDN7-F1
#
_entry.id   AF-A0A3B9LDN7-F1
#
_cell.length_a   1.000
_cell.length_b   1.000
_cell.length_c   1.000
_cell.angle_alpha   90.00
_cell.angle_beta   90.00
_cell.angle_gamma   90.00
#
_symmetry.space_group_name_H-M   'P 1'
#
loop_
_entity.id
_entity.type
_entity.pdbx_description
1 polymer ?
#
loop_
_entity_poly.entity_id
_entity_poly.type
_entity_poly.pdbx_seq_one_letter_code
_entity_poly.pdbx_strand_id
1 'polypeptide(L)'
;MSDHPAESKRLLSHTIAEWACALKYEHLSPAAIQAAKLFWFDSIGCALGGSQQDDAKILLKRYRAMGGGNGTATAFVSGFKMNPVDAAFLNGAKSRPSCEILRSALS
;
A
#
# COMPACT_ATOMS: atom_id res chain seq x y z
N MET A 1 24.16 48.98 -7.69
CA MET A 1 23.09 48.02 -7.34
C MET A 1 23.47 46.70 -7.99
N SER A 2 24.23 45.89 -7.26
CA SER A 2 24.64 44.55 -7.69
C SER A 2 23.48 43.60 -7.46
N ASP A 3 22.77 43.28 -8.53
CA ASP A 3 21.71 42.29 -8.57
C ASP A 3 22.37 40.92 -8.45
N HIS A 4 22.39 40.35 -7.24
CA HIS A 4 22.71 38.94 -7.06
C HIS A 4 21.42 38.16 -7.32
N PRO A 5 21.30 37.41 -8.43
CA PRO A 5 20.13 36.58 -8.64
C PRO A 5 20.11 35.55 -7.52
N ALA A 6 19.08 35.60 -6.68
CA ALA A 6 18.88 34.63 -5.63
C ALA A 6 18.84 33.24 -6.25
N GLU A 7 19.89 32.45 -6.03
CA GLU A 7 19.91 31.03 -6.38
C GLU A 7 18.79 30.36 -5.57
N SER A 8 17.64 30.15 -6.21
CA SER A 8 16.49 29.53 -5.59
C SER A 8 16.82 28.06 -5.34
N LYS A 9 17.24 27.74 -4.11
CA LYS A 9 17.51 26.37 -3.66
C LYS A 9 16.33 25.47 -4.03
N ARG A 10 16.54 24.55 -4.98
CA ARG A 10 15.53 23.56 -5.37
C ARG A 10 15.14 22.75 -4.13
N LEU A 11 13.86 22.71 -3.80
CA LEU A 11 13.37 21.94 -2.67
C LEU A 11 13.58 20.46 -2.94
N LEU A 12 14.02 19.70 -1.94
CA LEU A 12 14.18 18.25 -2.08
C LEU A 12 12.86 17.57 -2.50
N SER A 13 11.74 18.03 -1.96
CA SER A 13 10.40 17.56 -2.34
C SER A 13 10.12 17.77 -3.83
N HIS A 14 10.55 18.90 -4.40
CA HIS A 14 10.41 19.19 -5.82
C HIS A 14 11.25 18.24 -6.67
N THR A 15 12.51 18.00 -6.28
CA THR A 15 13.40 17.05 -6.97
C THR A 15 12.83 15.62 -6.97
N ILE A 16 12.30 15.16 -5.84
CA ILE A 16 11.68 13.83 -5.72
C ILE A 16 10.42 13.74 -6.57
N ALA A 17 9.56 14.77 -6.55
CA ALA A 17 8.34 14.81 -7.36
C ALA A 17 8.66 14.77 -8.86
N GLU A 18 9.62 15.58 -9.32
CA GLU A 18 10.06 15.56 -10.72
C GLU A 18 10.61 14.21 -11.15
N TRP A 19 11.45 13.59 -10.30
CA TRP A 19 11.95 12.24 -10.55
C TRP A 19 10.80 11.22 -10.66
N ALA A 20 9.84 11.25 -9.73
CA ALA A 20 8.71 10.33 -9.72
C ALA A 20 7.80 10.51 -10.97
N CYS A 21 7.58 11.75 -11.40
CA CYS A 21 6.79 12.06 -12.60
C CYS A 21 7.49 11.66 -13.91
N ALA A 22 8.83 11.70 -13.95
CA ALA A 22 9.61 11.38 -15.14
C ALA A 22 10.01 9.90 -15.25
N LEU A 23 9.82 9.11 -14.19
CA LEU A 23 10.17 7.69 -14.15
C LEU A 23 9.35 6.88 -15.16
N LYS A 24 10.02 6.04 -15.95
CA LYS A 24 9.41 5.11 -16.91
C LYS A 24 9.89 3.70 -16.63
N TYR A 25 9.16 2.71 -17.15
CA TYR A 25 9.48 1.31 -16.94
C TYR A 25 10.88 0.94 -17.46
N GLU A 26 11.33 1.56 -18.56
CA GLU A 26 12.63 1.33 -19.18
C GLU A 26 13.80 1.81 -18.31
N HIS A 27 13.55 2.69 -17.35
CA HIS A 27 14.56 3.16 -16.39
C HIS A 27 14.80 2.15 -15.26
N LEU A 28 13.97 1.11 -15.14
CA LEU A 28 14.05 0.14 -14.05
C LEU A 28 15.07 -0.96 -14.37
N SER A 29 15.96 -1.23 -13.43
CA SER A 29 16.89 -2.35 -13.56
C SER A 29 16.14 -3.70 -13.43
N PRO A 30 16.66 -4.78 -14.06
CA PRO A 30 16.08 -6.11 -13.89
C PRO A 30 15.99 -6.54 -12.42
N ALA A 31 16.98 -6.18 -11.60
CA ALA A 31 16.99 -6.46 -10.17
C ALA A 31 15.86 -5.72 -9.42
N ALA A 32 15.61 -4.45 -9.74
CA ALA A 32 14.52 -3.68 -9.14
C ALA A 32 13.15 -4.28 -9.49
N ILE A 33 12.96 -4.74 -10.73
CA ILE A 33 11.74 -5.41 -11.17
C ILE A 33 11.54 -6.73 -10.40
N GLN A 34 12.60 -7.53 -10.23
CA GLN A 34 12.51 -8.77 -9.47
C GLN A 34 12.21 -8.54 -7.99
N ALA A 35 12.87 -7.56 -7.37
CA ALA A 35 12.57 -7.17 -6.00
C ALA A 35 11.12 -6.70 -5.83
N ALA A 36 10.60 -5.89 -6.77
CA ALA A 36 9.21 -5.45 -6.76
C ALA A 36 8.22 -6.62 -6.88
N LYS A 37 8.51 -7.64 -7.71
CA LYS A 37 7.70 -8.86 -7.80
C LYS A 37 7.68 -9.64 -6.49
N LEU A 38 8.85 -9.85 -5.88
CA LEU A 38 8.96 -10.55 -4.60
C LEU A 38 8.19 -9.80 -3.49
N PHE A 39 8.35 -8.48 -3.43
CA PHE A 39 7.63 -7.63 -2.48
C PHE A 39 6.11 -7.72 -2.68
N TRP A 40 5.65 -7.79 -3.92
CA TRP A 40 4.23 -7.99 -4.23
C TRP A 40 3.71 -9.34 -3.73
N PHE A 41 4.45 -10.43 -3.96
CA PHE A 41 4.07 -11.75 -3.45
C PHE A 41 4.03 -11.80 -1.92
N ASP A 42 5.04 -11.22 -1.26
CA ASP A 42 5.09 -11.10 0.20
C ASP A 42 3.90 -10.30 0.75
N SER A 43 3.60 -9.14 0.16
CA SER A 43 2.47 -8.29 0.56
C SER A 43 1.13 -9.01 0.50
N ILE A 44 0.90 -9.82 -0.56
CA ILE A 44 -0.31 -10.64 -0.71
C ILE A 44 -0.31 -11.79 0.30
N GLY A 45 0.83 -12.45 0.51
CA GLY A 45 0.99 -13.51 1.51
C GLY A 45 0.69 -13.02 2.93
N CYS A 46 1.24 -11.88 3.32
CA CYS A 46 0.94 -11.23 4.59
C CYS A 46 -0.54 -10.85 4.69
N ALA A 47 -1.15 -10.28 3.64
CA ALA A 47 -2.56 -9.94 3.66
C ALA A 47 -3.49 -11.17 3.79
N LEU A 48 -3.09 -12.31 3.20
CA LEU A 48 -3.79 -13.58 3.36
C LEU A 48 -3.73 -14.05 4.82
N GLY A 49 -2.55 -14.09 5.43
CA GLY A 49 -2.39 -14.44 6.85
C GLY A 49 -3.09 -13.45 7.80
N GLY A 50 -2.96 -12.16 7.51
CA GLY A 50 -3.58 -11.03 8.23
C GLY A 50 -5.09 -10.98 8.15
N SER A 51 -5.69 -11.56 7.12
CA SER A 51 -7.15 -11.54 6.94
C SER A 51 -7.91 -12.25 8.07
N GLN A 52 -7.25 -13.17 8.78
CA GLN A 52 -7.82 -13.94 9.87
C GLN A 52 -7.71 -13.23 11.23
N GLN A 53 -7.04 -12.08 11.29
CA GLN A 53 -6.92 -11.28 12.51
C GLN A 53 -8.23 -10.62 12.87
N ASP A 54 -8.50 -10.45 14.16
CA ASP A 54 -9.79 -9.97 14.64
C ASP A 54 -10.05 -8.51 14.27
N ASP A 55 -9.02 -7.68 14.29
CA ASP A 55 -9.01 -6.32 13.78
C ASP A 55 -9.39 -6.27 12.28
N ALA A 56 -8.88 -7.18 11.45
CA ALA A 56 -9.27 -7.27 10.04
C ALA A 56 -10.76 -7.67 9.86
N LYS A 57 -11.26 -8.58 10.69
CA LYS A 57 -12.68 -8.98 10.69
C LYS A 57 -13.60 -7.85 11.16
N ILE A 58 -13.22 -7.13 12.21
CA ILE A 58 -13.96 -6.00 12.76
C ILE A 58 -14.09 -4.89 11.71
N LEU A 59 -12.98 -4.53 11.06
CA LEU A 59 -12.98 -3.53 9.99
C LEU A 59 -13.89 -3.96 8.84
N LEU A 60 -13.78 -5.21 8.38
CA LEU A 60 -14.64 -5.72 7.31
C LEU A 60 -16.13 -5.70 7.68
N LYS A 61 -16.47 -6.09 8.92
CA LYS A 61 -17.86 -6.02 9.43
C LYS A 61 -18.37 -4.58 9.44
N ARG A 62 -17.53 -3.61 9.85
CA ARG A 62 -17.88 -2.19 9.86
C ARG A 62 -18.17 -1.68 8.45
N TYR A 63 -17.31 -1.99 7.48
CA TYR A 63 -17.51 -1.56 6.09
C TYR A 63 -18.75 -2.19 5.44
N ARG A 64 -19.06 -3.45 5.78
CA ARG A 64 -20.33 -4.07 5.36
C ARG A 64 -21.55 -3.35 5.93
N ALA A 65 -21.50 -2.97 7.22
CA ALA A 65 -22.60 -2.26 7.88
C ALA A 65 -22.81 -0.84 7.33
N MET A 66 -21.75 -0.18 6.84
CA MET A 66 -21.84 1.15 6.21
C MET A 66 -22.36 1.10 4.76
N GLY A 67 -22.77 -0.07 4.25
CA GLY A 67 -23.32 -0.20 2.89
C GLY A 67 -22.28 -0.17 1.77
N GLY A 68 -21.00 -0.37 2.10
CA GLY A 68 -19.88 -0.31 1.16
C GLY A 68 -19.79 -1.52 0.24
N GLY A 69 -20.83 -1.79 -0.58
CA GLY A 69 -20.88 -2.94 -1.50
C GLY A 69 -20.82 -2.59 -3.00
N ASN A 70 -20.86 -1.30 -3.35
CA ASN A 70 -21.00 -0.83 -4.73
C ASN A 70 -19.71 -0.24 -5.33
N GLY A 71 -18.56 -0.52 -4.72
CA GLY A 71 -17.29 0.04 -5.20
C GLY A 71 -16.59 -0.82 -6.25
N THR A 72 -15.57 -0.23 -6.88
CA THR A 72 -14.81 -0.88 -7.96
C THR A 72 -13.62 -1.69 -7.46
N ALA A 73 -13.19 -1.50 -6.22
CA ALA A 73 -12.00 -2.14 -5.64
C ALA A 73 -12.36 -3.30 -4.70
N THR A 74 -11.52 -4.34 -4.70
CA THR A 74 -11.76 -5.56 -3.93
C THR A 74 -10.90 -5.59 -2.66
N ALA A 75 -11.55 -5.88 -1.53
CA ALA A 75 -10.85 -6.22 -0.30
C ALA A 75 -10.31 -7.65 -0.37
N PHE A 76 -8.99 -7.80 -0.19
CA PHE A 76 -8.29 -9.08 -0.25
C PHE A 76 -8.96 -10.16 0.62
N VAL A 77 -8.94 -11.40 0.13
CA VAL A 77 -9.51 -12.62 0.73
C VAL A 77 -11.04 -12.65 0.78
N SER A 78 -11.68 -11.57 1.23
CA SER A 78 -13.13 -11.52 1.46
C SER A 78 -13.99 -11.41 0.20
N GLY A 79 -13.40 -11.00 -0.92
CA GLY A 79 -14.11 -10.72 -2.17
C GLY A 79 -15.06 -9.51 -2.13
N PHE A 80 -15.14 -8.82 -0.98
CA PHE A 80 -16.04 -7.70 -0.78
C PHE A 80 -15.58 -6.46 -1.57
N LYS A 81 -16.51 -5.80 -2.27
CA LYS A 81 -16.24 -4.67 -3.15
C LYS A 81 -16.62 -3.36 -2.49
N MET A 82 -15.65 -2.45 -2.37
CA MET A 82 -15.81 -1.14 -1.75
C MET A 82 -15.08 -0.06 -2.53
N ASN A 83 -15.20 1.21 -2.12
CA ASN A 83 -14.49 2.29 -2.81
C ASN A 83 -12.96 2.07 -2.70
N PRO A 84 -12.16 2.61 -3.63
CA PRO A 84 -10.72 2.37 -3.64
C PRO A 84 -9.97 2.79 -2.37
N VAL A 85 -10.43 3.84 -1.70
CA VAL A 85 -9.80 4.37 -0.48
C VAL A 85 -9.96 3.40 0.67
N ASP A 86 -11.18 2.92 0.90
CA ASP A 86 -11.48 1.94 1.95
C ASP A 86 -10.84 0.59 1.65
N ALA A 87 -10.82 0.17 0.38
CA ALA A 87 -10.18 -1.08 -0.02
C ALA A 87 -8.66 -1.01 0.24
N ALA A 88 -8.02 0.10 -0.10
CA ALA A 88 -6.59 0.30 0.15
C ALA A 88 -6.28 0.28 1.65
N PHE A 89 -7.08 0.97 2.47
CA PHE A 89 -6.93 0.97 3.91
C PHE A 89 -7.08 -0.44 4.50
N LEU A 90 -8.14 -1.17 4.15
CA LEU A 90 -8.40 -2.52 4.65
C LEU A 90 -7.32 -3.52 4.18
N ASN A 91 -6.85 -3.41 2.95
CA ASN A 91 -5.79 -4.28 2.43
C ASN A 91 -4.45 -4.00 3.12
N GLY A 92 -4.11 -2.73 3.34
CA GLY A 92 -2.91 -2.35 4.10
C GLY A 92 -2.95 -2.81 5.55
N ALA A 93 -4.11 -2.69 6.22
CA ALA A 93 -4.30 -3.18 7.57
C ALA A 93 -4.05 -4.69 7.69
N LYS A 94 -4.43 -5.48 6.66
CA LYS A 94 -4.18 -6.92 6.61
C LYS A 94 -2.71 -7.27 6.33
N SER A 95 -1.98 -6.47 5.55
CA SER A 95 -0.56 -6.73 5.28
C SER A 95 0.35 -6.52 6.49
N ARG A 96 -0.15 -5.90 7.57
CA ARG A 96 0.59 -5.74 8.82
C ARG A 96 0.47 -7.02 9.65
N PRO A 97 1.56 -7.72 9.99
CA PRO A 97 1.48 -8.80 10.94
C PRO A 97 1.09 -8.24 12.31
N SER A 98 -0.04 -8.67 12.84
CA SER A 98 -0.33 -8.55 14.27
C SER A 98 0.61 -9.49 15.04
N CYS A 99 0.89 -9.21 16.32
CA CYS A 99 1.68 -10.09 17.17
C CYS A 99 1.11 -11.53 17.24
N GLU A 100 -0.17 -11.71 16.93
CA GLU A 100 -0.85 -13.01 16.92
C GLU A 100 -0.40 -13.94 15.79
N ILE A 101 -0.09 -13.41 14.60
CA ILE A 101 0.43 -14.25 13.48
C ILE A 101 1.81 -14.77 13.81
N LEU A 102 2.68 -13.92 14.34
CA LEU A 102 4.01 -14.33 14.78
C LEU A 102 3.91 -15.35 15.92
N ARG A 103 2.93 -15.21 16.81
CA ARG A 103 2.68 -16.18 17.89
C ARG A 103 2.19 -17.52 17.36
N SER A 104 1.24 -17.53 16.41
CA SER A 104 0.70 -18.77 15.82
C SER A 104 1.68 -19.47 14.88
N ALA A 105 2.61 -18.77 14.24
CA ALA A 105 3.62 -19.36 13.36
C ALA A 105 4.82 -19.93 14.12
N LEU A 106 4.98 -19.56 15.39
CA LEU A 106 6.04 -20.03 16.30
C LEU A 106 5.55 -21.05 17.34
N SER A 107 4.30 -21.51 17.22
CA SER A 107 3.67 -22.54 18.07
C SER A 107 3.41 -23.80 17.26
#